data_AF-A0AAU1Q1P1-F1
#
_entry.id   AF-A0AAU1Q1P1-F1
#
_cell.length_a   1.000
_cell.length_b   1.000
_cell.length_c   1.000
_cell.angle_alpha   90.00
_cell.angle_beta   90.00
_cell.angle_gamma   90.00
#
_symmetry.space_group_name_H-M   'P 1'
#
loop_
_entity.id
_entity.type
_entity.pdbx_description
1 polymer ?
#
loop_
_entity_poly.entity_id
_entity_poly.type
_entity_poly.pdbx_seq_one_letter_code
_entity_poly.pdbx_strand_id
1 'polypeptide(L)' 'MSKALTKAKGFKKSKTGTYLSIGTTAFGAISVAKQAKKARNEGDTLRLIDAVISAAAIATGVALLVRELKRLGDDDVLLG' A
#
# COMPACT_ATOMS: atom_id res chain seq x y z
N MET A 1 -6.15 1.69 -25.38
CA MET A 1 -5.82 1.00 -24.10
C MET A 1 -6.17 -0.47 -24.24
N SER A 2 -5.29 -1.41 -23.87
CA SER A 2 -5.55 -2.86 -24.05
C SER A 2 -6.54 -3.39 -23.02
N LYS A 3 -7.36 -4.40 -23.38
CA LYS A 3 -8.37 -5.02 -22.49
C LYS A 3 -7.79 -5.53 -21.17
N ALA A 4 -6.53 -5.98 -21.18
CA ALA A 4 -5.82 -6.47 -20.01
C ALA A 4 -5.60 -5.38 -18.94
N LEU A 5 -5.22 -4.16 -19.35
CA LEU A 5 -5.02 -3.03 -18.43
C LEU A 5 -6.33 -2.60 -17.76
N THR A 6 -7.43 -2.59 -18.51
CA THR A 6 -8.76 -2.28 -17.97
C THR A 6 -9.20 -3.32 -16.93
N LYS A 7 -8.97 -4.62 -17.20
CA LYS A 7 -9.30 -5.71 -16.28
C LYS A 7 -8.48 -5.64 -14.99
N ALA A 8 -7.18 -5.36 -15.08
CA ALA A 8 -6.32 -5.18 -13.91
C ALA A 8 -6.76 -3.99 -13.03
N LYS A 9 -7.18 -2.88 -13.65
CA LYS A 9 -7.71 -1.70 -12.94
C LYS A 9 -9.05 -2.01 -12.26
N GLY A 10 -9.94 -2.73 -12.95
CA GLY A 10 -11.21 -3.19 -12.36
C GLY A 10 -11.02 -4.16 -11.21
N PHE A 11 -10.02 -5.06 -11.29
CA PHE A 11 -9.70 -5.98 -10.22
C PHE A 11 -9.19 -5.25 -8.96
N LYS A 12 -8.26 -4.29 -9.10
CA LYS A 12 -7.80 -3.48 -7.96
C LYS A 12 -8.92 -2.69 -7.28
N LYS A 13 -9.88 -2.18 -8.06
CA LYS A 13 -11.06 -1.45 -7.56
C LYS A 13 -12.12 -2.35 -6.92
N SER A 14 -12.06 -3.67 -7.13
CA SER A 14 -13.01 -4.61 -6.54
C SER A 14 -12.79 -4.76 -5.03
N LYS A 15 -13.82 -5.24 -4.31
CA LYS A 15 -13.71 -5.53 -2.87
C LYS A 15 -12.56 -6.50 -2.58
N THR A 16 -12.44 -7.58 -3.37
CA THR A 16 -11.37 -8.57 -3.24
C THR A 16 -9.98 -7.98 -3.48
N GLY A 17 -9.83 -7.15 -4.52
CA GLY A 17 -8.56 -6.46 -4.80
C GLY A 17 -8.18 -5.47 -3.70
N THR A 18 -9.17 -4.79 -3.13
CA THR A 18 -8.99 -3.86 -2.00
C THR A 18 -8.51 -4.62 -0.76
N TYR A 19 -9.20 -5.68 -0.34
CA TYR A 19 -8.77 -6.50 0.82
C TYR A 19 -7.38 -7.10 0.63
N LEU A 20 -7.08 -7.61 -0.57
CA LEU A 20 -5.75 -8.13 -0.87
C LEU A 20 -4.68 -7.04 -0.74
N SER A 21 -4.94 -5.84 -1.28
CA SER A 21 -3.99 -4.72 -1.20
C SER A 21 -3.74 -4.24 0.23
N ILE A 22 -4.77 -4.25 1.07
CA ILE A 22 -4.64 -3.93 2.50
C ILE A 22 -3.82 -5.02 3.20
N GLY A 23 -4.10 -6.29 2.92
CA GLY A 23 -3.40 -7.43 3.50
C GLY A 23 -1.89 -7.42 3.17
N THR A 24 -1.53 -7.22 1.91
CA THR A 24 -0.11 -7.12 1.51
C THR A 24 0.58 -5.92 2.13
N THR A 25 -0.12 -4.78 2.26
CA THR A 25 0.42 -3.57 2.89
C THR A 25 0.67 -3.77 4.38
N ALA A 26 -0.28 -4.35 5.11
CA ALA A 26 -0.15 -4.65 6.53
C ALA A 26 1.02 -5.62 6.79
N PHE A 27 1.16 -6.65 5.95
CA PHE A 27 2.29 -7.58 6.02
C PHE A 27 3.64 -6.89 5.79
N GLY A 28 3.72 -6.00 4.80
CA GLY A 28 4.91 -5.19 4.53
C GLY A 28 5.27 -4.30 5.72
N ALA A 29 4.29 -3.61 6.30
CA ALA A 29 4.48 -2.73 7.45
C ALA A 29 5.02 -3.49 8.68
N ILE A 30 4.45 -4.65 9.01
CA ILE A 30 4.92 -5.49 10.12
C ILE A 30 6.36 -5.96 9.88
N SER A 31 6.68 -6.34 8.64
CA SER A 31 8.03 -6.79 8.27
C SER A 31 9.06 -5.66 8.45
N VAL A 32 8.76 -4.45 7.99
CA VAL A 32 9.62 -3.27 8.19
C VAL A 32 9.80 -2.97 9.68
N ALA A 33 8.72 -3.01 10.48
CA ALA A 33 8.81 -2.77 11.92
C ALA A 33 9.75 -3.77 12.62
N LYS A 34 9.70 -5.06 12.26
CA LYS A 34 10.62 -6.08 12.78
C LYS A 34 12.06 -5.82 12.36
N GLN A 35 12.28 -5.44 11.10
CA GLN A 35 13.62 -5.13 10.59
C GLN A 35 14.21 -3.89 11.28
N ALA A 36 13.43 -2.82 11.44
CA ALA A 36 13.85 -1.63 12.17
C ALA A 36 14.23 -1.95 13.63
N LYS A 37 13.40 -2.77 14.32
CA LYS A 37 13.70 -3.21 15.69
C LYS A 37 15.01 -4.00 15.76
N LYS A 38 15.21 -4.93 14.82
CA LYS A 38 16.45 -5.74 14.75
C LYS A 38 17.67 -4.86 14.48
N ALA A 39 17.60 -4.01 13.46
CA ALA A 39 18.69 -3.09 13.10
C ALA A 39 19.05 -2.14 14.25
N ARG A 40 18.05 -1.66 15.00
CA ARG A 40 18.28 -0.85 16.22
C ARG A 40 19.03 -1.61 17.29
N ASN A 41 18.68 -2.88 17.51
CA ASN A 41 19.34 -3.71 18.53
C ASN A 41 20.77 -4.10 18.14
N GLU A 42 21.03 -4.25 16.84
CA GLU A 42 22.33 -4.65 16.29
C GLU A 42 23.24 -3.46 15.96
N GLY A 43 22.75 -2.21 16.09
CA GLY A 43 23.51 -1.01 15.73
C GLY A 43 23.71 -0.82 14.21
N ASP A 44 22.97 -1.55 13.39
CA ASP A 44 23.07 -1.49 11.92
C ASP A 44 22.36 -0.24 11.38
N THR A 45 23.12 0.84 11.26
CA THR A 45 22.60 2.15 10.85
C THR A 45 22.14 2.16 9.39
N LEU A 46 22.80 1.40 8.50
CA LEU A 46 22.41 1.32 7.10
C LEU A 46 21.04 0.68 6.95
N ARG A 47 20.80 -0.40 7.71
CA ARG A 47 19.51 -1.08 7.69
C ARG A 47 18.39 -0.30 8.39
N LEU A 48 18.72 0.55 9.37
CA LEU A 48 17.78 1.52 9.92
C LEU A 48 17.32 2.53 8.87
N ILE A 49 18.25 3.08 8.07
CA ILE A 49 17.91 4.03 7.00
C ILE A 49 17.03 3.33 5.93
N ASP A 50 17.38 2.12 5.53
CA ASP A 50 16.56 1.32 4.60
C ASP A 50 15.13 1.10 5.13
N ALA A 51 15.01 0.80 6.43
CA ALA A 51 13.70 0.65 7.07
C ALA A 51 12.89 1.96 7.05
N VAL A 52 13.53 3.13 7.21
CA VAL A 52 12.85 4.44 7.08
C VAL A 52 12.37 4.68 5.65
N ILE A 53 13.19 4.40 4.65
CA ILE A 53 12.81 4.53 3.23
C ILE A 53 11.65 3.59 2.90
N SER A 54 11.73 2.35 3.37
CA SER A 54 10.67 1.35 3.20
C SER A 54 9.35 1.78 3.87
N ALA A 55 9.42 2.34 5.08
CA ALA A 55 8.25 2.87 5.77
C ALA A 55 7.61 4.03 4.99
N ALA A 56 8.41 4.94 4.43
CA ALA A 56 7.92 6.04 3.61
C ALA A 56 7.23 5.54 2.32
N ALA A 57 7.79 4.51 1.67
CA ALA A 57 7.19 3.88 0.50
C ALA A 57 5.82 3.25 0.83
N ILE A 58 5.72 2.54 1.95
CA ILE A 58 4.46 1.96 2.44
C ILE A 58 3.43 3.06 2.70
N ALA A 59 3.80 4.12 3.43
CA ALA A 59 2.92 5.24 3.73
C ALA A 59 2.39 5.90 2.46
N THR A 60 3.24 6.10 1.46
CA THR A 60 2.86 6.64 0.15
C THR A 60 1.88 5.71 -0.57
N GLY A 61 2.14 4.40 -0.57
CA GLY A 61 1.24 3.40 -1.14
C GLY A 61 -0.16 3.42 -0.48
N VAL A 62 -0.20 3.51 0.85
CA VAL A 62 -1.46 3.65 1.61
C VAL A 62 -2.18 4.95 1.23
N ALA A 63 -1.47 6.08 1.16
CA ALA A 63 -2.06 7.36 0.81
C ALA A 63 -2.70 7.33 -0.59
N LEU A 64 -2.03 6.70 -1.56
CA LEU A 64 -2.57 6.50 -2.90
C LEU A 64 -3.81 5.61 -2.89
N LEU A 65 -3.80 4.51 -2.14
CA LEU A 65 -4.96 3.63 -1.94
C LEU A 65 -6.15 4.40 -1.37
N VAL A 66 -5.95 5.17 -0.29
CA VAL A 66 -7.01 5.96 0.33
C VAL A 66 -7.57 7.00 -0.63
N ARG A 67 -6.71 7.67 -1.41
CA ARG A 67 -7.14 8.63 -2.44
C ARG A 67 -8.01 7.95 -3.51
N GLU A 68 -7.63 6.75 -3.94
CA GLU A 68 -8.40 5.97 -4.92
C GLU A 68 -9.74 5.48 -4.36
N LEU A 69 -9.76 5.02 -3.11
CA LEU A 69 -11.00 4.59 -2.44
C LEU A 69 -11.98 5.77 -2.26
N LYS A 70 -11.48 6.95 -1.89
CA LYS A 70 -12.32 8.15 -1.77
C LYS A 70 -12.89 8.57 -3.11
N ARG A 71 -12.07 8.57 -4.16
CA ARG A 71 -12.52 8.89 -5.53
C ARG A 71 -13.56 7.89 -6.05
N LEU A 72 -13.43 6.60 -5.73
CA LEU A 72 -14.45 5.61 -6.06
C LEU A 72 -15.80 5.91 -5.41
N GLY A 73 -15.80 6.31 -4.13
CA GLY A 73 -17.03 6.71 -3.45
C GLY A 73 -17.64 8.00 -4.01
N ASP A 74 -16.82 8.99 -4.37
CA ASP A 74 -17.28 10.27 -4.95
C ASP A 74 -17.78 10.11 -6.41
N ASP A 75 -17.17 9.23 -7.21
CA ASP A 75 -17.60 8.97 -8.60
C ASP A 75 -18.94 8.19 -8.66
N ASP A 76 -19.25 7.38 -7.63
CA ASP A 76 -20.52 6.63 -7.54
C ASP A 76 -21.72 7.51 -7.10
N VAL A 77 -21.51 8.64 -6.41
CA VAL A 77 -22.59 9.55 -5.99
C VAL A 77 -23.02 10.57 -7.06
N LEU A 78 -22.24 10.74 -8.14
CA LEU A 78 -22.56 11.63 -9.27
C LEU A 78 -23.37 10.94 -10.39
N LEU A 79 -23.74 9.66 -10.20
CA LEU A 79 -24.55 8.86 -11.12
C LEU A 79 -25.92 8.47 -10.54
N GLY A 80 -26.32 9.08 -9.42
CA GLY A 80 -27.66 8.99 -8.82
C GLY A 80 -28.58 10.11 -9.29
#